data_AF-A0A351TQ45-F1
#
_entry.id   AF-A0A351TQ45-F1
#
_cell.length_a   1.000
_cell.length_b   1.000
_cell.length_c   1.000
_cell.angle_alpha   90.00
_cell.angle_beta   90.00
_cell.angle_gamma   90.00
#
_symmetry.space_group_name_H-M   'P 1'
#
loop_
_entity.id
_entity.type
_entity.pdbx_description
1 polymer ?
#
loop_
_entity_poly.entity_id
_entity_poly.type
_entity_poly.pdbx_seq_one_letter_code
_entity_poly.pdbx_strand_id
1 'polypeptide(L)'
;MKNMVNSDTVKLLQECDAGTKMAVSTIDEVLDNVRDTDMKQLLQESRNHHEKLGNEIHSLLNSHGTEEKDPALIAKGMSWMKINVKMSMDSSDSTVADLITDG
;
A
#
# COMPACT_ATOMS: atom_id res chain seq x y z
N MET A 1 10.36 15.53 33.03
CA MET A 1 10.54 14.28 32.25
C MET A 1 10.18 14.60 30.81
N LYS A 2 11.16 14.65 29.90
CA LYS A 2 10.87 14.79 28.46
C LYS A 2 10.31 13.45 28.01
N ASN A 3 9.09 13.45 27.48
CA ASN A 3 8.51 12.30 26.79
C ASN A 3 9.46 11.97 25.63
N MET A 4 10.27 10.93 25.82
CA MET A 4 10.99 10.30 24.72
C MET A 4 9.89 9.65 23.89
N VAL A 5 9.41 10.36 22.86
CA VAL A 5 8.59 9.74 21.80
C VAL A 5 9.31 8.45 21.45
N ASN A 6 8.65 7.32 21.65
CA ASN A 6 9.26 6.01 21.45
C ASN A 6 9.62 5.92 19.96
N SER A 7 10.89 6.16 19.63
CA SER A 7 11.35 6.29 18.25
C SER A 7 11.08 5.04 17.45
N ASP A 8 11.02 3.88 18.11
CA ASP A 8 10.78 2.60 17.46
C ASP A 8 9.29 2.45 17.12
N THR A 9 8.40 2.95 17.98
CA THR A 9 6.97 3.06 17.65
C THR A 9 6.73 3.97 16.45
N VAL A 10 7.40 5.13 16.40
CA VAL A 10 7.28 6.05 15.25
C VAL A 10 7.80 5.40 13.97
N LYS A 11 8.97 4.76 14.00
CA LYS A 11 9.51 4.06 12.82
C LYS A 11 8.59 2.95 12.34
N LEU A 12 8.06 2.15 13.27
CA LEU A 12 7.10 1.10 12.92
C LEU A 12 5.85 1.68 12.26
N LEU A 13 5.30 2.78 12.80
CA LEU A 13 4.17 3.47 12.19
C LEU A 13 4.51 4.01 10.78
N GLN A 14 5.72 4.52 10.56
CA GLN A 14 6.17 4.96 9.23
C GLN A 14 6.28 3.79 8.24
N GLU A 15 6.78 2.63 8.67
CA GLU A 15 6.84 1.42 7.85
C GLU A 15 5.43 0.90 7.51
N CYS A 16 4.51 0.90 8.48
CA CYS A 16 3.12 0.54 8.25
C CYS A 16 2.41 1.52 7.31
N ASP A 17 2.63 2.83 7.47
CA ASP A 17 2.10 3.86 6.57
C ASP A 17 2.56 3.63 5.13
N ALA A 18 3.86 3.43 4.92
CA ALA A 18 4.41 3.09 3.60
C ALA A 18 3.79 1.81 3.02
N GLY A 19 3.61 0.77 3.85
CA GLY A 19 2.98 -0.49 3.44
C GLY A 19 1.52 -0.31 3.00
N THR A 20 0.72 0.46 3.75
CA THR A 20 -0.68 0.74 3.39
C THR A 20 -0.79 1.57 2.10
N LYS A 21 0.05 2.59 1.92
CA LYS A 21 0.13 3.39 0.69
C LYS A 21 0.51 2.54 -0.52
N MET A 22 1.43 1.60 -0.35
CA MET A 22 1.83 0.66 -1.40
C MET A 22 0.67 -0.26 -1.79
N ALA A 23 0.01 -0.88 -0.80
CA ALA A 23 -1.12 -1.76 -1.04
C ALA A 23 -2.26 -1.07 -1.82
N VAL A 24 -2.64 0.16 -1.42
CA VAL A 24 -3.66 0.94 -2.13
C VAL A 24 -3.25 1.22 -3.58
N SER A 25 -2.02 1.70 -3.82
CA SER A 25 -1.53 1.99 -5.18
C SER A 25 -1.52 0.75 -6.06
N THR A 26 -0.97 -0.35 -5.56
CA THR A 26 -0.88 -1.61 -6.31
C THR A 26 -2.26 -2.16 -6.64
N ILE A 27 -3.21 -2.11 -5.71
CA ILE A 27 -4.58 -2.54 -6.01
C ILE A 27 -5.23 -1.62 -7.06
N ASP A 28 -5.08 -0.31 -6.95
CA ASP A 28 -5.62 0.65 -7.91
C ASP A 28 -5.08 0.41 -9.33
N GLU A 29 -3.80 0.05 -9.47
CA GLU A 29 -3.17 -0.22 -10.76
C GLU A 29 -3.71 -1.48 -11.46
N VAL A 30 -4.13 -2.49 -10.70
CA VAL A 30 -4.57 -3.78 -11.27
C VAL A 30 -6.09 -3.90 -11.38
N LEU A 31 -6.87 -3.11 -10.63
CA LEU A 31 -8.32 -3.29 -10.47
C LEU A 31 -9.11 -3.23 -11.78
N ASP A 32 -8.65 -2.42 -12.74
CA ASP A 32 -9.27 -2.28 -14.06
C ASP A 32 -9.07 -3.51 -14.94
N ASN A 33 -8.07 -4.34 -14.65
CA ASN A 33 -7.75 -5.55 -15.42
C ASN A 33 -8.48 -6.80 -14.91
N VAL A 34 -9.06 -6.75 -13.70
CA VAL A 34 -9.73 -7.89 -13.06
C VAL A 34 -11.08 -8.14 -13.72
N ARG A 35 -11.25 -9.35 -14.26
CA ARG A 35 -12.48 -9.81 -14.93
C ARG A 35 -13.39 -10.56 -13.96
N ASP A 36 -12.83 -11.36 -13.07
CA ASP A 36 -13.57 -12.06 -12.03
C ASP A 36 -14.18 -11.06 -11.04
N THR A 37 -15.52 -11.11 -10.92
CA THR A 37 -16.27 -10.09 -10.16
C THR A 37 -16.06 -10.25 -8.66
N ASP A 38 -15.94 -11.48 -8.16
CA ASP A 38 -15.74 -11.74 -6.74
C ASP A 38 -14.33 -11.30 -6.32
N MET A 39 -13.32 -11.60 -7.14
CA MET A 39 -11.95 -11.10 -6.95
C MET A 39 -11.90 -9.57 -6.96
N LYS A 40 -12.60 -8.93 -7.91
CA LYS A 40 -12.66 -7.47 -7.99
C LYS A 40 -13.26 -6.87 -6.72
N GLN A 41 -14.34 -7.47 -6.19
CA GLN A 41 -14.96 -7.03 -4.94
C GLN A 41 -14.00 -7.20 -3.76
N LEU A 42 -13.33 -8.36 -3.64
CA LEU A 42 -12.36 -8.62 -2.57
C LEU A 42 -11.20 -7.61 -2.59
N LEU A 43 -10.70 -7.27 -3.78
CA LEU A 43 -9.65 -6.27 -3.93
C LEU A 43 -10.13 -4.87 -3.55
N GLN A 44 -11.36 -4.49 -3.91
CA GLN A 44 -11.96 -3.22 -3.48
C GLN A 44 -12.11 -3.14 -1.95
N GLU A 45 -12.57 -4.21 -1.32
CA GLU A 45 -12.69 -4.28 0.14
C GLU A 45 -11.31 -4.18 0.81
N SER A 46 -10.32 -4.91 0.31
CA SER A 46 -8.94 -4.86 0.78
C SER A 46 -8.34 -3.45 0.65
N ARG A 47 -8.48 -2.83 -0.52
CA ARG A 47 -8.05 -1.45 -0.79
C ARG A 47 -8.63 -0.47 0.23
N ASN A 48 -9.94 -0.53 0.45
CA ASN A 48 -10.63 0.37 1.38
C ASN A 48 -10.18 0.15 2.83
N HIS A 49 -9.87 -1.10 3.20
CA HIS A 49 -9.30 -1.41 4.51
C HIS A 49 -7.91 -0.80 4.69
N HIS A 50 -7.03 -0.96 3.69
CA HIS A 50 -5.69 -0.37 3.71
C HIS A 50 -5.72 1.15 3.72
N GLU A 51 -6.61 1.78 2.96
CA GLU A 51 -6.80 3.24 2.97
C GLU A 51 -7.24 3.74 4.34
N LYS A 52 -8.24 3.09 4.96
CA LYS A 52 -8.68 3.45 6.31
C LYS A 52 -7.57 3.29 7.34
N LEU A 53 -6.85 2.17 7.31
CA LEU A 53 -5.74 1.90 8.22
C LEU A 53 -4.61 2.92 8.03
N GLY A 54 -4.25 3.24 6.80
CA GLY A 54 -3.25 4.27 6.48
C GLY A 54 -3.65 5.64 7.03
N ASN A 55 -4.91 6.03 6.90
CA ASN A 55 -5.43 7.29 7.47
C ASN A 55 -5.34 7.32 9.02
N GLU A 56 -5.62 6.19 9.68
CA GLU A 56 -5.47 6.06 11.13
C GLU A 56 -4.00 6.16 11.56
N ILE A 57 -3.09 5.48 10.85
CA ILE A 57 -1.64 5.54 11.10
C ILE A 57 -1.11 6.96 10.87
N HIS A 58 -1.49 7.61 9.78
CA HIS A 58 -1.09 8.98 9.48
C HIS A 58 -1.57 9.96 10.56
N SER A 59 -2.81 9.78 11.06
CA SER A 59 -3.32 10.55 12.19
C SER A 59 -2.49 10.36 13.47
N LEU A 60 -2.06 9.12 13.74
CA LEU A 60 -1.17 8.80 14.85
C LEU A 60 0.22 9.44 14.68
N LEU A 61 0.84 9.35 13.50
CA LEU A 61 2.13 9.98 13.20
C LEU A 61 2.08 11.50 13.40
N ASN A 62 1.03 12.15 12.89
CA ASN A 62 0.82 13.58 13.07
C ASN A 62 0.72 13.98 14.56
N SER A 63 0.07 13.15 15.39
CA SER A 63 -0.01 13.38 16.84
C SER A 63 1.34 13.31 17.56
N HIS A 64 2.34 12.64 16.95
CA HIS A 64 3.71 12.54 17.47
C HIS A 64 4.64 13.66 16.95
N GLY A 65 4.14 14.59 16.12
CA GLY A 65 4.90 15.73 15.60
C GLY A 65 5.97 15.35 14.57
N THR A 66 5.79 14.22 13.88
CA THR A 66 6.75 13.74 12.88
C THR A 66 6.40 14.32 11.51
N GLU A 67 7.29 15.12 10.92
CA GLU A 67 7.23 15.47 9.50
C GLU A 67 7.41 14.21 8.66
N GLU A 68 6.46 13.92 7.77
CA GLU A 68 6.65 12.93 6.71
C GLU A 68 7.81 13.41 5.82
N LYS A 69 8.96 12.73 5.90
CA LYS A 69 9.76 12.52 4.68
C LYS A 69 9.07 11.38 3.97
N ASP A 70 8.75 11.55 2.68
CA ASP A 70 8.03 10.55 1.90
C ASP A 70 9.02 9.60 1.17
N PRO A 71 9.48 8.49 1.79
CA PRO A 71 10.20 7.43 1.09
C PRO A 71 9.29 6.66 0.13
N ALA A 72 7.96 6.86 0.18
CA ALA A 72 7.01 6.14 -0.66
C ALA A 72 7.18 6.49 -2.15
N LEU A 73 7.79 7.63 -2.50
CA LEU A 73 8.07 7.98 -3.90
C LEU A 73 9.01 6.98 -4.60
N ILE A 74 10.03 6.46 -3.90
CA ILE A 74 10.98 5.50 -4.49
C ILE A 74 10.36 4.09 -4.54
N ALA A 75 9.67 3.69 -3.46
CA ALA A 75 9.03 2.37 -3.38
C ALA A 75 7.90 2.20 -4.41
N LYS A 76 7.13 3.26 -4.67
CA LYS A 76 6.11 3.29 -5.74
C LYS A 76 6.71 3.02 -7.12
N GLY A 77 7.87 3.60 -7.43
CA GLY A 77 8.50 3.48 -8.74
C GLY A 77 8.90 2.05 -9.12
N MET A 78 9.40 1.27 -8.16
CA MET A 78 9.81 -0.13 -8.40
C MET A 78 8.61 -1.08 -8.50
N SER A 79 7.59 -0.90 -7.67
CA SER A 79 6.37 -1.72 -7.70
C SER A 79 5.59 -1.51 -9.00
N TRP A 80 5.37 -0.25 -9.40
CA TRP A 80 4.67 0.12 -10.64
C TRP A 80 5.34 -0.49 -11.88
N MET A 81 6.68 -0.48 -11.93
CA MET A 81 7.44 -1.09 -13.02
C MET A 81 7.21 -2.61 -13.09
N LYS A 82 7.26 -3.33 -11.97
CA LYS A 82 7.03 -4.78 -11.91
C LYS A 82 5.61 -5.14 -12.37
N ILE A 83 4.62 -4.39 -11.89
CA ILE A 83 3.20 -4.56 -12.24
C ILE A 83 3.01 -4.37 -13.75
N ASN A 84 3.47 -3.25 -14.30
CA ASN A 84 3.34 -2.98 -15.74
C ASN A 84 4.00 -4.06 -16.61
N VAL A 85 5.19 -4.54 -16.22
CA VAL A 85 5.87 -5.60 -16.97
C VAL A 85 5.05 -6.88 -16.95
N LYS A 86 4.65 -7.38 -15.78
CA LYS A 86 3.84 -8.60 -15.67
C LYS A 86 2.50 -8.46 -16.41
N MET A 87 1.78 -7.34 -16.21
CA MET A 87 0.48 -7.07 -16.85
C MET A 87 0.57 -6.91 -18.38
N SER A 88 1.70 -6.42 -18.89
CA SER A 88 1.94 -6.35 -20.35
C SER A 88 2.20 -7.73 -20.98
N MET A 89 2.71 -8.69 -20.20
CA MET A 89 2.96 -10.05 -20.64
C MET A 89 1.70 -10.91 -20.54
N ASP A 90 0.97 -10.79 -19.43
CA ASP A 90 -0.31 -11.45 -19.21
C ASP A 90 -1.22 -10.57 -18.34
N SER A 91 -2.41 -10.26 -18.84
CA SER A 91 -3.43 -9.44 -18.15
C SER A 91 -4.54 -10.30 -17.53
N SER A 92 -4.27 -11.59 -17.28
CA SER A 92 -5.20 -12.51 -16.65
C SER A 92 -5.38 -12.23 -15.15
N ASP A 93 -6.54 -12.64 -14.62
CA ASP A 93 -6.82 -12.60 -13.18
C ASP A 93 -5.80 -13.41 -12.37
N SER A 94 -5.22 -14.48 -12.94
CA SER A 94 -4.13 -15.24 -12.30
C SER A 94 -2.88 -14.38 -12.11
N THR A 95 -2.52 -13.58 -13.11
CA THR A 95 -1.36 -12.68 -13.00
C THR A 95 -1.62 -11.58 -11.97
N VAL A 96 -2.86 -11.07 -11.89
CA VAL A 96 -3.24 -10.13 -10.83
C VAL A 96 -3.15 -10.79 -9.46
N ALA A 97 -3.65 -12.02 -9.31
CA ALA A 97 -3.59 -12.75 -8.04
C ALA A 97 -2.13 -12.93 -7.59
N ASP A 98 -1.26 -13.38 -8.49
CA ASP A 98 0.18 -13.54 -8.23
C ASP A 98 0.81 -12.20 -7.82
N LEU A 99 0.51 -11.11 -8.53
CA LEU A 99 1.00 -9.77 -8.22
C LEU A 99 0.60 -9.30 -6.82
N ILE A 100 -0.66 -9.51 -6.44
CA ILE A 100 -1.19 -9.08 -5.14
C ILE A 100 -0.61 -9.93 -4.00
N THR A 101 -0.39 -11.23 -4.22
CA THR A 101 0.12 -12.13 -3.17
C THR A 101 1.64 -12.11 -3.02
N ASP A 102 2.38 -11.69 -4.05
CA ASP A 102 3.85 -11.66 -4.04
C ASP A 102 4.43 -10.61 -3.08
N GLY A 103 3.68 -9.56 -2.75
CA GLY A 103 4.18 -8.41 -1.96
C GLY A 103 5.02 -7.45 -2.80
#